data_AF-A0A538TC29-F1
#
_entry.id   AF-A0A538TC29-F1
#
_cell.length_a   1.000
_cell.length_b   1.000
_cell.length_c   1.000
_cell.angle_alpha   90.00
_cell.angle_beta   90.00
_cell.angle_gamma   90.00
#
_symmetry.space_group_name_H-M   'P 1'
#
loop_
_entity.id
_entity.type
_entity.pdbx_description
1 polymer ?
#
loop_
_entity_poly.entity_id
_entity_poly.type
_entity_poly.pdbx_seq_one_letter_code
_entity_poly.pdbx_strand_id
1 'polypeptide(L)'
;MVAVSALAFIASNVLHEGLGHGGACLLVGGKPLSLTAVYFDYDSAGLSDLRSRFIAAGGPIVNLITGLAGLIALRGMKGVPGPGRYFLWLVTTLGMFMATGYLLFSGVGGIGDLAIVTKGLQPAWLWRVLLALTGAALYLLSAIVAVAEFGRIAGPPGEALVARASRITLVSYLTGAVVICAAGILNPQGFIFVLVSAAASTLGGASGLLWMMRRLWSPRFSRPGSVELALPRRWGWIVASAAVLLVYVVVLGPGIRF
;
A
#
# COMPACT_ATOMS: atom_id res chain seq x y z
N MET A 1 -7.78 14.09 8.09
CA MET A 1 -6.61 13.19 8.20
C MET A 1 -7.07 11.75 8.23
N VAL A 2 -7.59 11.25 9.36
CA VAL A 2 -8.10 9.87 9.52
C VAL A 2 -8.96 9.42 8.33
N ALA A 3 -9.98 10.20 7.94
CA ALA A 3 -10.83 9.88 6.80
C ALA A 3 -10.07 9.70 5.47
N VAL A 4 -9.09 10.58 5.21
CA VAL A 4 -8.25 10.50 3.99
C VAL A 4 -7.33 9.28 4.05
N SER A 5 -6.75 9.02 5.22
CA SER A 5 -5.86 7.89 5.45
C SER A 5 -6.61 6.56 5.29
N ALA A 6 -7.80 6.44 5.88
CA ALA A 6 -8.64 5.26 5.75
C ALA A 6 -8.97 4.96 4.30
N LEU A 7 -9.42 5.97 3.53
CA LEU A 7 -9.68 5.82 2.10
C LEU A 7 -8.43 5.39 1.31
N ALA A 8 -7.26 5.94 1.64
CA ALA A 8 -6.02 5.59 0.93
C ALA A 8 -5.61 4.13 1.17
N PHE A 9 -5.73 3.64 2.41
CA PHE A 9 -5.46 2.24 2.75
C PHE A 9 -6.48 1.30 2.10
N ILE A 10 -7.78 1.63 2.13
CA ILE A 10 -8.83 0.85 1.45
C ILE A 10 -8.55 0.80 -0.06
N ALA A 11 -8.29 1.94 -0.69
CA ALA A 11 -7.99 2.01 -2.11
C ALA A 11 -6.75 1.17 -2.46
N SER A 12 -5.66 1.30 -1.70
CA SER A 12 -4.44 0.51 -1.91
C SER A 12 -4.72 -0.98 -1.88
N ASN A 13 -5.52 -1.45 -0.91
CA ASN A 13 -5.80 -2.87 -0.76
C ASN A 13 -6.75 -3.38 -1.85
N VAL A 14 -7.83 -2.66 -2.16
CA VAL A 14 -8.76 -3.02 -3.24
C VAL A 14 -8.04 -3.06 -4.60
N LEU A 15 -7.09 -2.15 -4.84
CA LEU A 15 -6.26 -2.20 -6.03
C LEU A 15 -5.37 -3.44 -6.07
N HIS A 16 -4.76 -3.82 -4.95
CA HIS A 16 -3.90 -5.01 -4.88
C HIS A 16 -4.68 -6.32 -5.06
N GLU A 17 -5.70 -6.55 -4.23
CA GLU A 17 -6.46 -7.80 -4.24
C GLU A 17 -7.42 -7.89 -5.44
N GLY A 18 -8.20 -6.83 -5.65
CA GLY A 18 -9.25 -6.80 -6.67
C GLY A 18 -8.69 -6.57 -8.07
N LEU A 19 -8.03 -5.44 -8.31
CA LEU A 19 -7.50 -5.14 -9.64
C LEU A 19 -6.24 -5.95 -9.97
N GLY A 20 -5.36 -6.18 -8.99
CA GLY A 20 -4.12 -6.92 -9.16
C GLY A 20 -4.36 -8.40 -9.34
N HIS A 21 -4.65 -9.14 -8.28
CA HIS A 21 -4.86 -10.58 -8.39
C HIS A 21 -6.13 -10.93 -9.16
N GLY A 22 -7.26 -10.29 -8.84
CA GLY A 22 -8.52 -10.51 -9.55
C GLY A 22 -8.46 -10.18 -11.03
N GLY A 23 -7.90 -9.02 -11.39
CA GLY A 23 -7.69 -8.64 -12.78
C GLY A 23 -6.73 -9.59 -13.51
N ALA A 24 -5.60 -9.96 -12.89
CA ALA A 24 -4.66 -10.91 -13.49
C ALA A 24 -5.29 -12.30 -13.69
N CYS A 25 -6.12 -12.76 -12.75
CA CYS A 25 -6.87 -14.01 -12.84
C CYS A 25 -7.78 -14.02 -14.08
N LEU A 26 -8.59 -12.97 -14.25
CA LEU A 26 -9.48 -12.85 -15.40
C LEU A 26 -8.70 -12.78 -16.72
N LEU A 27 -7.57 -12.06 -16.76
CA LEU A 27 -6.74 -11.92 -17.96
C LEU A 27 -6.15 -13.24 -18.46
N VAL A 28 -5.87 -14.19 -17.56
CA VAL A 28 -5.34 -15.51 -17.93
C VAL A 28 -6.43 -16.58 -18.10
N GLY A 29 -7.70 -16.17 -18.08
CA GLY A 29 -8.86 -17.06 -18.17
C GLY A 29 -9.09 -17.89 -16.90
N GLY A 30 -8.56 -17.46 -15.75
CA GLY A 30 -8.82 -18.07 -14.46
C GLY A 30 -10.22 -17.73 -13.95
N LYS A 31 -10.70 -18.52 -12.99
CA LYS A 31 -12.00 -18.34 -12.35
C LYS A 31 -11.81 -17.80 -10.93
N PRO A 32 -12.13 -16.52 -10.67
CA PRO A 32 -12.24 -16.01 -9.31
C PRO A 32 -13.22 -16.84 -8.48
N LEU A 33 -12.90 -17.12 -7.23
CA LEU A 33 -13.79 -17.83 -6.31
C LEU A 33 -14.27 -16.91 -5.20
N SER A 34 -13.36 -16.10 -4.63
CA SER A 34 -13.74 -15.10 -3.67
C SER A 34 -12.80 -13.90 -3.65
N LEU A 35 -13.33 -12.75 -3.28
CA LEU A 35 -12.56 -11.54 -3.00
C LEU A 35 -12.96 -11.03 -1.62
N THR A 36 -11.99 -11.01 -0.71
CA THR A 36 -12.11 -10.41 0.62
C THR A 36 -11.33 -9.10 0.70
N ALA A 37 -11.43 -8.43 1.85
CA ALA A 37 -10.71 -7.21 2.16
C ALA A 37 -9.20 -7.43 2.35
N VAL A 38 -8.68 -8.65 2.31
CA VAL A 38 -7.24 -8.91 2.53
C VAL A 38 -6.73 -10.16 1.79
N TYR A 39 -7.56 -10.72 0.91
CA TYR A 39 -7.26 -11.98 0.24
C TYR A 39 -8.14 -12.16 -0.99
N PHE A 40 -7.52 -12.57 -2.08
CA PHE A 40 -8.16 -13.01 -3.32
C PHE A 40 -7.95 -14.52 -3.53
N ASP A 41 -9.04 -15.21 -3.83
CA ASP A 41 -9.07 -16.65 -4.09
C ASP A 41 -9.52 -16.95 -5.52
N TYR A 42 -8.94 -18.00 -6.11
CA TYR A 42 -9.23 -18.43 -7.48
C TYR A 42 -9.09 -19.93 -7.65
N ASP A 43 -9.81 -20.47 -8.65
CA ASP A 43 -9.72 -21.86 -9.01
C ASP A 43 -8.36 -22.13 -9.68
N SER A 44 -7.51 -22.85 -8.96
CA SER A 44 -6.20 -23.25 -9.46
C SER A 44 -6.24 -24.55 -10.27
N ALA A 45 -7.37 -25.25 -10.32
CA ALA A 45 -7.51 -26.48 -11.08
C ALA A 45 -7.39 -26.18 -12.59
N GLY A 46 -6.41 -26.82 -13.24
CA GLY A 46 -6.19 -26.65 -14.68
C GLY A 46 -5.43 -25.39 -15.08
N LEU A 47 -4.99 -24.54 -14.13
CA LEU A 47 -4.06 -23.46 -14.43
C LEU A 47 -2.62 -23.99 -14.48
N SER A 48 -1.87 -23.57 -15.51
CA SER A 48 -0.44 -23.83 -15.57
C SER A 48 0.30 -23.02 -14.51
N ASP A 49 1.47 -23.51 -14.10
CA ASP A 49 2.32 -22.86 -13.11
C ASP A 49 2.65 -21.40 -13.48
N LEU A 50 2.90 -21.13 -14.77
CA LEU A 50 3.15 -19.78 -15.27
C LEU A 50 1.96 -18.84 -15.05
N ARG A 51 0.72 -19.31 -15.26
CA ARG A 51 -0.48 -18.50 -15.02
C ARG A 51 -0.67 -18.23 -13.54
N SER A 52 -0.47 -19.22 -12.69
CA SER A 52 -0.55 -19.05 -11.23
C SER A 52 0.48 -18.04 -10.72
N ARG A 53 1.72 -18.08 -11.25
CA ARG A 53 2.74 -17.06 -10.95
C ARG A 53 2.34 -15.67 -11.44
N PHE A 54 1.73 -15.56 -12.61
CA PHE A 54 1.25 -14.29 -13.13
C PHE A 54 0.14 -13.69 -12.25
N ILE A 55 -0.81 -14.51 -11.81
CA ILE A 55 -1.86 -14.09 -10.86
C ILE A 55 -1.24 -13.61 -9.55
N ALA A 56 -0.28 -14.36 -8.99
CA ALA A 56 0.44 -13.95 -7.80
C ALA A 56 1.19 -12.63 -8.00
N ALA A 57 1.84 -12.42 -9.15
CA ALA A 57 2.52 -11.14 -9.43
C ALA A 57 1.55 -9.95 -9.60
N GLY A 58 0.25 -10.19 -9.86
CA GLY A 58 -0.75 -9.18 -10.17
C GLY A 58 -0.86 -8.05 -9.13
N GLY A 59 -1.01 -8.41 -7.85
CA GLY A 59 -1.09 -7.44 -6.75
C GLY A 59 0.12 -6.50 -6.67
N PRO A 60 1.36 -7.04 -6.58
CA PRO A 60 2.59 -6.24 -6.56
C PRO A 60 2.80 -5.39 -7.83
N ILE A 61 2.43 -5.90 -9.01
CA ILE A 61 2.48 -5.14 -10.27
C ILE A 61 1.53 -3.95 -10.22
N VAL A 62 0.27 -4.15 -9.78
CA VAL A 62 -0.70 -3.05 -9.68
C VAL A 62 -0.27 -2.03 -8.63
N ASN A 63 0.34 -2.45 -7.52
CA ASN A 63 0.95 -1.53 -6.55
C ASN A 63 2.05 -0.67 -7.19
N LEU A 64 2.92 -1.28 -8.00
CA LEU A 64 3.98 -0.56 -8.70
C LEU A 64 3.40 0.45 -9.70
N ILE A 65 2.42 0.05 -10.50
CA ILE A 65 1.71 0.92 -11.45
C ILE A 65 1.04 2.08 -10.69
N THR A 66 0.37 1.80 -9.58
CA THR A 66 -0.29 2.80 -8.73
C THR A 66 0.72 3.82 -8.20
N GLY A 67 1.88 3.35 -7.72
CA GLY A 67 2.97 4.22 -7.27
C GLY A 67 3.54 5.10 -8.39
N LEU A 68 3.82 4.51 -9.56
CA LEU A 68 4.40 5.25 -10.69
C LEU A 68 3.42 6.25 -11.30
N ALA A 69 2.18 5.84 -11.56
CA ALA A 69 1.13 6.70 -12.08
C ALA A 69 0.78 7.82 -11.09
N GLY A 70 0.69 7.49 -9.80
CA GLY A 70 0.48 8.46 -8.74
C GLY A 70 1.60 9.49 -8.64
N LEU A 71 2.85 9.06 -8.82
CA LEU A 71 4.01 9.96 -8.85
C LEU A 71 3.97 10.92 -10.05
N ILE A 72 3.61 10.42 -11.24
CA ILE A 72 3.42 11.24 -12.43
C ILE A 72 2.31 12.27 -12.18
N ALA A 73 1.18 11.83 -11.64
CA ALA A 73 0.05 12.70 -11.32
C ALA A 73 0.44 13.78 -10.29
N LEU A 74 1.11 13.42 -9.19
CA LEU A 74 1.60 14.35 -8.17
C LEU A 74 2.52 15.44 -8.74
N ARG A 75 3.37 15.06 -9.69
CA ARG A 75 4.31 15.98 -10.37
C ARG A 75 3.61 16.90 -11.36
N GLY A 76 2.49 16.46 -11.94
CA GLY A 76 1.64 17.27 -12.81
C GLY A 76 0.70 18.22 -12.06
N MET A 77 0.37 17.94 -10.79
CA MET A 77 -0.55 18.77 -10.01
C MET A 77 0.01 20.17 -9.73
N LYS A 78 -0.66 21.18 -10.27
CA LYS A 78 -0.50 22.60 -9.91
C LYS A 78 -1.56 22.98 -8.87
N GLY A 79 -1.18 23.70 -7.81
CA GLY A 79 -2.14 24.21 -6.82
C GLY A 79 -1.74 24.01 -5.36
N VAL A 80 -2.58 24.56 -4.48
CA VAL A 80 -2.37 24.65 -3.02
C VAL A 80 -2.49 23.27 -2.37
N PRO A 81 -1.60 22.93 -1.40
CA PRO A 81 -1.72 21.72 -0.59
C PRO A 81 -3.10 21.55 0.04
N GLY A 82 -3.64 20.33 0.01
CA GLY A 82 -4.94 20.02 0.62
C GLY A 82 -5.23 18.52 0.68
N PRO A 83 -6.41 18.12 1.19
CA PRO A 83 -6.76 16.72 1.41
C PRO A 83 -6.64 15.81 0.19
N GLY A 84 -7.00 16.28 -1.01
CA GLY A 84 -6.90 15.48 -2.24
C GLY A 84 -5.46 15.21 -2.69
N ARG A 85 -4.57 16.22 -2.58
CA ARG A 85 -3.15 16.03 -2.86
C ARG A 85 -2.50 15.11 -1.82
N TYR A 86 -2.92 15.22 -0.57
CA TYR A 86 -2.48 14.30 0.49
C TYR A 86 -2.96 12.87 0.27
N PHE A 87 -4.22 12.68 -0.12
CA PHE A 87 -4.78 11.38 -0.51
C PHE A 87 -3.95 10.74 -1.62
N LEU A 88 -3.73 11.46 -2.72
CA LEU A 88 -2.94 10.98 -3.84
C LEU A 88 -1.50 10.66 -3.42
N TRP A 89 -0.88 11.50 -2.59
CA TRP A 89 0.45 11.24 -2.05
C TRP A 89 0.50 9.97 -1.21
N LEU A 90 -0.50 9.74 -0.37
CA LEU A 90 -0.54 8.56 0.48
C LEU A 90 -0.78 7.29 -0.34
N VAL A 91 -1.71 7.30 -1.30
CA VAL A 91 -1.92 6.18 -2.25
C VAL A 91 -0.66 5.89 -3.06
N THR A 92 0.01 6.93 -3.57
CA THR A 92 1.28 6.80 -4.31
C THR A 92 2.35 6.15 -3.43
N THR A 93 2.48 6.62 -2.20
CA THR A 93 3.46 6.12 -1.23
C THR A 93 3.17 4.66 -0.87
N LEU A 94 1.91 4.33 -0.57
CA LEU A 94 1.49 2.96 -0.28
C LEU A 94 1.73 2.04 -1.48
N GLY A 95 1.41 2.45 -2.70
CA GLY A 95 1.69 1.67 -3.90
C GLY A 95 3.19 1.33 -4.06
N MET A 96 4.06 2.33 -3.92
CA MET A 96 5.52 2.10 -3.98
C MET A 96 6.00 1.19 -2.83
N PHE A 97 5.54 1.45 -1.61
CA PHE A 97 5.90 0.68 -0.42
C PHE A 97 5.43 -0.76 -0.47
N MET A 98 4.21 -1.02 -0.91
CA MET A 98 3.69 -2.38 -1.02
C MET A 98 4.39 -3.12 -2.17
N ALA A 99 4.58 -2.51 -3.33
CA ALA A 99 5.29 -3.14 -4.44
C ALA A 99 6.70 -3.61 -4.05
N THR A 100 7.46 -2.72 -3.41
CA THR A 100 8.86 -2.99 -3.00
C THR A 100 8.96 -3.80 -1.71
N GLY A 101 8.01 -3.61 -0.78
CA GLY A 101 7.92 -4.34 0.47
C GLY A 101 7.60 -5.81 0.25
N TYR A 102 6.77 -6.15 -0.74
CA TYR A 102 6.50 -7.54 -1.10
C TYR A 102 7.73 -8.29 -1.64
N LEU A 103 8.64 -7.60 -2.34
CA LEU A 103 9.95 -8.19 -2.71
C LEU A 103 10.75 -8.53 -1.45
N LEU A 104 10.89 -7.58 -0.52
CA LEU A 104 11.65 -7.75 0.70
C LEU A 104 11.06 -8.83 1.60
N PHE A 105 9.76 -8.76 1.86
CA PHE A 105 9.01 -9.70 2.68
C PHE A 105 9.06 -11.12 2.10
N SER A 106 8.91 -11.27 0.78
CA SER A 106 9.01 -12.57 0.13
C SER A 106 10.43 -13.14 0.16
N GLY A 107 11.45 -12.30 0.00
CA GLY A 107 12.85 -12.73 0.09
C GLY A 107 13.22 -13.21 1.51
N VAL A 108 12.88 -12.41 2.52
CA VAL A 108 13.22 -12.69 3.93
C VAL A 108 12.35 -13.82 4.48
N GLY A 109 11.03 -13.72 4.35
CA GLY A 109 10.07 -14.65 4.95
C GLY A 109 9.83 -15.91 4.13
N GLY A 110 10.08 -15.89 2.82
CA GLY A 110 9.71 -16.99 1.93
C GLY A 110 8.19 -17.17 1.78
N ILE A 111 7.43 -16.10 2.04
CA ILE A 111 5.96 -16.09 2.03
C ILE A 111 5.43 -14.89 1.23
N GLY A 112 4.17 -14.93 0.81
CA GLY A 112 3.54 -13.90 -0.02
C GLY A 112 3.76 -14.09 -1.51
N ASP A 113 3.33 -13.10 -2.28
CA ASP A 113 3.16 -13.19 -3.73
C ASP A 113 4.44 -13.54 -4.49
N LEU A 114 5.55 -12.88 -4.18
CA LEU A 114 6.79 -13.06 -4.92
C LEU A 114 7.49 -14.37 -4.51
N ALA A 115 7.16 -14.92 -3.35
CA ALA A 115 7.56 -16.26 -2.97
C ALA A 115 6.83 -17.31 -3.83
N ILE A 116 5.56 -17.08 -4.19
CA ILE A 116 4.84 -17.91 -5.17
C ILE A 116 5.48 -17.76 -6.55
N VAL A 117 5.78 -16.52 -6.98
CA VAL A 117 6.42 -16.25 -8.28
C VAL A 117 7.76 -16.96 -8.44
N THR A 118 8.52 -17.12 -7.36
CA THR A 118 9.85 -17.75 -7.40
C THR A 118 9.86 -19.21 -6.94
N LYS A 119 8.69 -19.78 -6.61
CA LYS A 119 8.57 -21.15 -6.12
C LYS A 119 9.22 -22.14 -7.09
N GLY A 120 9.99 -23.09 -6.58
CA GLY A 120 10.64 -24.13 -7.39
C GLY A 120 11.84 -23.68 -8.24
N LEU A 121 12.17 -22.38 -8.30
CA LEU A 121 13.39 -21.92 -8.96
C LEU A 121 14.63 -22.32 -8.14
N GLN A 122 15.68 -22.79 -8.81
CA GLN A 122 16.91 -23.24 -8.16
C GLN A 122 18.13 -22.40 -8.59
N PRO A 123 19.09 -22.16 -7.68
CA PRO A 123 19.03 -22.49 -6.25
C PRO A 123 18.12 -21.51 -5.49
N ALA A 124 17.25 -22.02 -4.62
CA ALA A 124 16.23 -21.20 -3.94
C ALA A 124 16.82 -20.03 -3.11
N TRP A 125 17.99 -20.23 -2.50
CA TRP A 125 18.64 -19.19 -1.70
C TRP A 125 19.01 -17.95 -2.53
N LEU A 126 19.40 -18.13 -3.79
CA LEU A 126 19.80 -17.04 -4.67
C LEU A 126 18.61 -16.11 -4.93
N TRP A 127 17.46 -16.68 -5.27
CA TRP A 127 16.24 -15.91 -5.52
C TRP A 127 15.76 -15.18 -4.27
N ARG A 128 15.84 -15.81 -3.09
CA ARG A 128 15.51 -15.15 -1.81
C ARG A 128 16.42 -13.97 -1.52
N VAL A 129 17.73 -14.12 -1.72
CA VAL A 129 18.71 -13.05 -1.54
C VAL A 129 18.47 -11.91 -2.52
N LEU A 130 18.25 -12.21 -3.81
CA LEU A 130 17.96 -11.20 -4.82
C LEU A 130 16.68 -10.42 -4.48
N LEU A 131 15.59 -11.11 -4.14
CA LEU A 131 14.34 -10.47 -3.71
C LEU A 131 14.54 -9.57 -2.48
N ALA A 132 15.27 -10.06 -1.47
CA ALA A 132 15.51 -9.31 -0.25
C ALA A 132 16.36 -8.04 -0.50
N LEU A 133 17.48 -8.17 -1.21
CA LEU A 133 18.39 -7.05 -1.48
C LEU A 133 17.75 -6.01 -2.41
N THR A 134 17.11 -6.46 -3.50
CA THR A 134 16.41 -5.56 -4.43
C THR A 134 15.23 -4.90 -3.73
N GLY A 135 14.45 -5.65 -2.95
CA GLY A 135 13.35 -5.12 -2.14
C GLY A 135 13.82 -4.05 -1.17
N ALA A 136 14.87 -4.31 -0.38
CA ALA A 136 15.42 -3.34 0.57
C ALA A 136 15.91 -2.06 -0.13
N ALA A 137 16.66 -2.19 -1.22
CA ALA A 137 17.18 -1.05 -1.97
C ALA A 137 16.04 -0.19 -2.56
N LEU A 138 15.07 -0.82 -3.22
CA LEU A 138 13.93 -0.12 -3.82
C LEU A 138 12.97 0.45 -2.77
N TYR A 139 12.82 -0.20 -1.62
CA TYR A 139 12.02 0.32 -0.51
C TYR A 139 12.63 1.59 0.09
N LEU A 140 13.95 1.62 0.30
CA LEU A 140 14.66 2.83 0.72
C LEU A 140 14.55 3.94 -0.32
N LEU A 141 14.69 3.62 -1.61
CA LEU A 141 14.48 4.57 -2.69
C LEU A 141 13.04 5.12 -2.68
N SER A 142 12.05 4.25 -2.50
CA SER A 142 10.64 4.63 -2.41
C SER A 142 10.40 5.59 -1.24
N ALA A 143 11.03 5.35 -0.09
CA ALA A 143 10.93 6.25 1.07
C ALA A 143 11.59 7.62 0.80
N ILE A 144 12.71 7.64 0.09
CA ILE A 144 13.38 8.87 -0.36
C ILE A 144 12.49 9.65 -1.32
N VAL A 145 11.87 8.99 -2.29
CA VAL A 145 10.94 9.63 -3.23
C VAL A 145 9.70 10.14 -2.51
N ALA A 146 9.09 9.32 -1.64
CA ALA A 146 7.89 9.69 -0.88
C ALA A 146 8.12 10.92 0.01
N VAL A 147 9.23 10.97 0.76
CA VAL A 147 9.55 12.14 1.59
C VAL A 147 9.89 13.37 0.75
N ALA A 148 10.56 13.22 -0.40
CA ALA A 148 10.86 14.32 -1.31
C ALA A 148 9.58 14.94 -1.91
N GLU A 149 8.58 14.12 -2.25
CA GLU A 149 7.28 14.59 -2.72
C GLU A 149 6.45 15.19 -1.58
N PHE A 150 6.50 14.62 -0.37
CA PHE A 150 5.84 15.21 0.80
C PHE A 150 6.43 16.58 1.14
N GLY A 151 7.75 16.72 1.06
CA GLY A 151 8.47 17.97 1.29
C GLY A 151 8.03 19.14 0.41
N ARG A 152 7.32 18.87 -0.71
CA ARG A 152 6.73 19.91 -1.57
C ARG A 152 5.47 20.54 -0.98
N ILE A 153 4.85 19.87 -0.01
CA ILE A 153 3.60 20.27 0.63
C ILE A 153 3.73 20.33 2.16
N ALA A 154 4.90 20.01 2.72
CA ALA A 154 5.07 19.86 4.16
C ALA A 154 5.05 21.19 4.93
N GLY A 155 5.23 22.32 4.22
CA GLY A 155 5.40 23.64 4.79
C GLY A 155 6.87 24.04 4.94
N PRO A 156 7.13 25.31 5.29
CA PRO A 156 8.49 25.84 5.36
C PRO A 156 9.35 25.09 6.40
N PRO A 157 10.69 25.06 6.21
CA PRO A 157 11.62 24.52 7.19
C PRO A 157 11.44 25.19 8.56
N GLY A 158 11.48 24.40 9.62
CA GLY A 158 11.38 24.87 11.00
C GLY A 158 11.37 23.69 11.98
N GLU A 159 11.61 23.98 13.26
CA GLU A 159 11.74 22.94 14.30
C GLU A 159 10.50 22.04 14.40
N ALA A 160 9.31 22.60 14.16
CA ALA A 160 8.05 21.86 14.21
C ALA A 160 7.74 21.01 12.96
N LEU A 161 8.46 21.20 11.84
CA LEU A 161 8.15 20.58 10.55
C LEU A 161 8.15 19.04 10.65
N VAL A 162 9.23 18.49 11.19
CA VAL A 162 9.44 17.04 11.28
C VAL A 162 8.44 16.42 12.25
N ALA A 163 8.20 17.07 13.41
CA ALA A 163 7.23 16.60 14.39
C ALA A 163 5.81 16.56 13.81
N ARG A 164 5.39 17.62 13.10
CA ARG A 164 4.09 17.69 12.42
C ARG A 164 3.97 16.62 11.35
N ALA A 165 4.93 16.52 10.44
CA ALA A 165 4.93 15.53 9.36
C ALA A 165 4.90 14.10 9.91
N SER A 166 5.67 13.81 10.95
CA SER A 166 5.71 12.50 11.61
C SER A 166 4.39 12.17 12.29
N ARG A 167 3.74 13.15 12.94
CA ARG A 167 2.38 12.97 13.49
C ARG A 167 1.37 12.65 12.39
N ILE A 168 1.47 13.31 11.23
CA ILE A 168 0.58 13.07 10.09
C ILE A 168 0.71 11.62 9.59
N THR A 169 1.94 11.15 9.39
CA THR A 169 2.18 9.79 8.89
C THR A 169 1.93 8.73 9.95
N LEU A 170 2.21 8.99 11.23
CA LEU A 170 1.88 8.10 12.34
C LEU A 170 0.37 7.89 12.45
N VAL A 171 -0.42 8.96 12.46
CA VAL A 171 -1.89 8.86 12.49
C VAL A 171 -2.40 8.07 11.29
N SER A 172 -1.77 8.23 10.13
CA SER A 172 -2.17 7.49 8.92
C SER A 172 -1.83 6.01 9.01
N TYR A 173 -0.64 5.67 9.51
CA TYR A 173 -0.23 4.31 9.76
C TYR A 173 -1.17 3.61 10.76
N LEU A 174 -1.46 4.26 11.89
CA LEU A 174 -2.40 3.73 12.89
C LEU A 174 -3.82 3.60 12.34
N THR A 175 -4.25 4.56 11.50
CA THR A 175 -5.55 4.45 10.82
C THR A 175 -5.58 3.23 9.90
N GLY A 176 -4.53 3.01 9.11
CA GLY A 176 -4.41 1.83 8.24
C GLY A 176 -4.47 0.52 9.04
N ALA A 177 -3.77 0.45 10.18
CA ALA A 177 -3.83 -0.69 11.08
C ALA A 177 -5.26 -0.96 11.57
N VAL A 178 -5.96 0.07 12.05
CA VAL A 178 -7.35 -0.07 12.49
C VAL A 178 -8.26 -0.53 11.35
N VAL A 179 -8.12 0.03 10.16
CA VAL A 179 -8.93 -0.33 8.98
C VAL A 179 -8.75 -1.80 8.60
N ILE A 180 -7.50 -2.27 8.51
CA ILE A 180 -7.18 -3.64 8.12
C ILE A 180 -7.62 -4.63 9.20
N CYS A 181 -7.37 -4.32 10.47
CA CYS A 181 -7.85 -5.15 11.58
C CYS A 181 -9.38 -5.21 11.59
N ALA A 182 -10.07 -4.09 11.40
CA ALA A 182 -11.54 -4.05 11.37
C ALA A 182 -12.12 -4.91 10.24
N ALA A 183 -11.53 -4.83 9.03
CA ALA A 183 -11.95 -5.67 7.92
C ALA A 183 -11.60 -7.16 8.14
N GLY A 184 -10.50 -7.41 8.86
CA GLY A 184 -10.04 -8.74 9.23
C GLY A 184 -10.92 -9.50 10.20
N ILE A 185 -11.63 -8.79 11.09
CA ILE A 185 -12.52 -9.41 12.09
C ILE A 185 -13.58 -10.29 11.43
N LEU A 186 -14.07 -9.87 10.27
CA LEU A 186 -15.13 -10.58 9.54
C LEU A 186 -14.59 -11.57 8.51
N ASN A 187 -13.27 -11.78 8.44
CA ASN A 187 -12.68 -12.61 7.39
C ASN A 187 -12.95 -14.11 7.64
N PRO A 188 -13.53 -14.83 6.67
CA PRO A 188 -13.88 -16.24 6.81
C PRO A 188 -12.66 -17.17 6.91
N GLN A 189 -11.49 -16.75 6.44
CA GLN A 189 -10.23 -17.50 6.57
C GLN A 189 -9.64 -17.45 7.98
N GLY A 190 -10.24 -16.65 8.88
CA GLY A 190 -9.85 -16.54 10.28
C GLY A 190 -8.87 -15.40 10.55
N PHE A 191 -9.02 -14.80 11.72
CA PHE A 191 -8.29 -13.59 12.13
C PHE A 191 -6.76 -13.77 12.17
N ILE A 192 -6.27 -15.00 12.41
CA ILE A 192 -4.83 -15.27 12.47
C ILE A 192 -4.15 -15.15 11.09
N PHE A 193 -4.83 -15.54 10.01
CA PHE A 193 -4.33 -15.33 8.65
C PHE A 193 -4.26 -13.84 8.31
N VAL A 194 -5.24 -13.06 8.79
CA VAL A 194 -5.23 -11.61 8.62
C VAL A 194 -4.07 -10.98 9.39
N LEU A 195 -3.79 -11.40 10.62
CA LEU A 195 -2.69 -10.88 11.42
C LEU A 195 -1.31 -11.26 10.86
N VAL A 196 -1.13 -12.53 10.49
CA VAL A 196 0.19 -13.06 10.10
C VAL A 196 0.57 -12.69 8.67
N SER A 197 -0.38 -12.63 7.74
CA SER A 197 -0.10 -12.28 6.35
C SER A 197 -0.44 -10.83 6.02
N ALA A 198 -1.71 -10.42 6.15
CA ALA A 198 -2.14 -9.12 5.63
C ALA A 198 -1.72 -7.93 6.50
N ALA A 199 -1.81 -8.05 7.82
CA ALA A 199 -1.35 -7.01 8.73
C ALA A 199 0.18 -6.95 8.72
N ALA A 200 0.88 -8.08 8.72
CA ALA A 200 2.34 -8.10 8.62
C ALA A 200 2.84 -7.50 7.28
N SER A 201 2.23 -7.88 6.15
CA SER A 201 2.62 -7.36 4.84
C SER A 201 2.27 -5.87 4.69
N THR A 202 1.09 -5.45 5.15
CA THR A 202 0.63 -4.07 4.98
C THR A 202 1.22 -3.11 6.00
N LEU A 203 1.35 -3.50 7.27
CA LEU A 203 1.98 -2.67 8.29
C LEU A 203 3.50 -2.71 8.17
N GLY A 204 4.08 -3.88 7.91
CA GLY A 204 5.50 -3.98 7.55
C GLY A 204 5.81 -3.17 6.29
N GLY A 205 4.99 -3.33 5.25
CA GLY A 205 5.06 -2.56 4.01
C GLY A 205 4.88 -1.06 4.23
N ALA A 206 3.95 -0.61 5.07
CA ALA A 206 3.72 0.80 5.36
C ALA A 206 4.69 1.39 6.41
N SER A 207 5.62 0.61 6.98
CA SER A 207 6.49 1.01 8.09
C SER A 207 7.34 2.26 7.79
N GLY A 208 7.64 2.53 6.52
CA GLY A 208 8.24 3.77 6.03
C GLY A 208 7.57 5.04 6.56
N LEU A 209 6.26 5.02 6.75
CA LEU A 209 5.48 6.13 7.31
C LEU A 209 5.93 6.51 8.73
N LEU A 210 6.49 5.58 9.50
CA LEU A 210 6.91 5.82 10.88
C LEU A 210 8.25 6.53 11.01
N TRP A 211 9.12 6.43 10.00
CA TRP A 211 10.51 6.88 10.11
C TRP A 211 10.98 7.83 9.01
N MET A 212 10.37 7.80 7.81
CA MET A 212 10.91 8.54 6.66
C MET A 212 10.90 10.06 6.84
N MET A 213 9.96 10.58 7.64
CA MET A 213 9.82 12.02 7.89
C MET A 213 11.01 12.63 8.62
N ARG A 214 11.84 11.83 9.30
CA ARG A 214 13.12 12.29 9.87
C ARG A 214 14.06 12.85 8.81
N ARG A 215 13.92 12.45 7.54
CA ARG A 215 14.74 12.97 6.44
C ARG A 215 14.46 14.45 6.12
N LEU A 216 13.32 15.01 6.54
CA LEU A 216 12.99 16.43 6.35
C LEU A 216 13.92 17.39 7.10
N TRP A 217 14.70 16.90 8.08
CA TRP A 217 15.80 17.64 8.70
C TRP A 217 16.87 18.07 7.69
N SER A 218 17.05 17.31 6.61
CA SER A 218 17.98 17.67 5.55
C SER A 218 17.35 18.73 4.63
N PRO A 219 18.07 19.81 4.30
CA PRO A 219 17.65 20.81 3.30
C PRO A 219 17.36 20.22 1.91
N ARG A 220 17.83 19.00 1.63
CA ARG A 220 17.53 18.27 0.38
C ARG A 220 16.05 17.92 0.25
N PHE A 221 15.34 17.75 1.37
CA PHE A 221 13.96 17.28 1.39
C PHE A 221 12.97 18.34 1.89
N SER A 222 13.44 19.38 2.59
CA SER A 222 12.62 20.52 3.00
C SER A 222 12.71 21.66 1.98
N ARG A 223 11.58 22.30 1.67
CA ARG A 223 11.50 23.36 0.65
C ARG A 223 11.07 24.68 1.27
N PRO A 224 11.92 25.74 1.25
CA PRO A 224 11.62 27.04 1.85
C PRO A 224 10.29 27.66 1.38
N GLY A 225 9.96 27.55 0.10
CA GLY A 225 8.72 28.09 -0.48
C GLY A 225 7.52 27.13 -0.44
N SER A 226 7.61 25.99 0.25
CA SER A 226 6.47 25.08 0.31
C SER A 226 5.38 25.62 1.24
N VAL A 227 4.14 25.59 0.75
CA VAL A 227 2.96 25.94 1.55
C VAL A 227 2.67 24.79 2.51
N GLU A 228 2.27 25.13 3.73
CA GLU A 228 1.91 24.14 4.74
C GLU A 228 0.66 23.35 4.34
N LEU A 229 0.74 22.02 4.46
CA LEU A 229 -0.39 21.13 4.24
C LEU A 229 -1.49 21.37 5.28
N ALA A 230 -2.55 22.06 4.85
CA ALA A 230 -3.76 22.20 5.62
C ALA A 230 -4.67 20.97 5.43
N LEU A 231 -5.04 20.30 6.54
CA LEU A 231 -6.00 19.19 6.56
C LEU A 231 -7.22 19.55 7.41
N PRO A 232 -8.00 20.58 7.03
CA PRO A 232 -9.16 21.01 7.78
C PRO A 232 -10.23 19.93 7.82
N ARG A 233 -11.15 20.03 8.77
CA ARG A 233 -12.34 19.17 8.81
C ARG A 233 -13.16 19.43 7.54
N ARG A 234 -13.32 18.39 6.72
CA ARG A 234 -14.13 18.42 5.49
C ARG A 234 -15.12 17.27 5.55
N TRP A 235 -16.41 17.59 5.68
CA TRP A 235 -17.46 16.58 5.83
C TRP A 235 -17.56 15.63 4.63
N GLY A 236 -17.32 16.11 3.41
CA GLY A 236 -17.29 15.25 2.22
C GLY A 236 -16.32 14.07 2.35
N TRP A 237 -15.09 14.31 2.82
CA TRP A 237 -14.11 13.24 3.07
C TRP A 237 -14.53 12.32 4.20
N ILE A 238 -15.14 12.86 5.26
CA ILE A 238 -15.58 12.08 6.42
C ILE A 238 -16.73 11.15 6.04
N VAL A 239 -17.76 11.67 5.38
CA VAL A 239 -18.93 10.90 4.94
C VAL A 239 -18.51 9.85 3.91
N ALA A 240 -17.70 10.24 2.91
CA ALA A 240 -17.18 9.29 1.93
C ALA A 240 -16.34 8.18 2.59
N SER A 241 -15.46 8.54 3.54
CA SER A 241 -14.67 7.55 4.27
C SER A 241 -15.53 6.63 5.11
N ALA A 242 -16.56 7.13 5.78
CA ALA A 242 -17.46 6.31 6.59
C ALA A 242 -18.24 5.32 5.71
N ALA A 243 -18.80 5.80 4.59
CA ALA A 243 -19.52 4.96 3.64
C ALA A 243 -18.62 3.87 3.02
N VAL A 244 -17.44 4.26 2.53
CA VAL A 244 -16.48 3.32 1.92
C VAL A 244 -15.93 2.35 2.95
N LEU A 245 -15.63 2.79 4.17
CA LEU A 245 -15.19 1.90 5.25
C LEU A 245 -16.27 0.90 5.63
N LEU A 246 -17.54 1.33 5.70
CA LEU A 246 -18.66 0.44 5.97
C LEU A 246 -18.77 -0.65 4.91
N VAL A 247 -18.74 -0.26 3.62
CA VAL A 247 -18.76 -1.23 2.51
C VAL A 247 -17.53 -2.15 2.57
N TYR A 248 -16.34 -1.60 2.79
CA TYR A 248 -15.10 -2.36 2.87
C TYR A 248 -15.13 -3.42 3.99
N VAL A 249 -15.61 -3.06 5.18
CA VAL A 249 -15.68 -3.98 6.32
C VAL A 249 -16.83 -4.96 6.14
N VAL A 250 -18.04 -4.50 5.81
CA VAL A 250 -19.25 -5.36 5.81
C VAL A 250 -19.38 -6.23 4.56
N VAL A 251 -18.90 -5.75 3.41
CA VAL A 251 -18.99 -6.51 2.15
C VAL A 251 -17.69 -7.25 1.89
N LEU A 252 -16.56 -6.55 1.86
CA LEU A 252 -15.28 -7.19 1.57
C LEU A 252 -14.70 -7.94 2.77
N GLY A 253 -15.01 -7.55 4.03
CA GLY A 253 -14.55 -8.31 5.20
C GLY A 253 -14.96 -9.79 5.15
N PRO A 254 -16.26 -10.12 5.07
CA PRO A 254 -16.75 -11.49 4.85
C PRO A 254 -16.38 -12.08 3.49
N GLY A 255 -16.17 -11.20 2.51
CA GLY A 255 -15.84 -11.57 1.14
C GLY A 255 -17.06 -11.74 0.23
N ILE A 256 -16.82 -11.48 -1.04
CA ILE A 256 -17.77 -11.74 -2.13
C ILE A 256 -17.37 -13.07 -2.77
N ARG A 257 -18.32 -13.98 -2.96
CA ARG A 257 -18.12 -15.26 -3.68
C ARG A 257 -18.66 -15.16 -5.11
N PHE A 258 -18.00 -15.83 -6.05
CA PHE A 258 -18.34 -15.83 -7.48
C PHE A 258 -18.71 -17.22 -8.00
#